data_AF-A0A498CJI9-F1
#
_entry.id   AF-A0A498CJI9-F1
#
_cell.length_a   1.000
_cell.length_b   1.000
_cell.length_c   1.000
_cell.angle_alpha   90.00
_cell.angle_beta   90.00
_cell.angle_gamma   90.00
#
_symmetry.space_group_name_H-M   'P 1'
#
loop_
_entity.id
_entity.type
_entity.pdbx_description
1 polymer ?
#
loop_
_entity_poly.entity_id
_entity_poly.type
_entity_poly.pdbx_seq_one_letter_code
_entity_poly.pdbx_strand_id
1 'polypeptide(L)'
;MSPRHLLWLALLPAVSAFAAETPELQRAAGTPQAVGAAHTLRQIPEACARLEGVFTGEAAQPYKFAVVRTSEQCQPRARFVEYDKAQPSEAKGWKLNDVIRVPNAACPAQQAVVRVWRMPVTTKPELDGQGQSRIYLEDAKKQAAAGKIAQVPMFAAQMKVEGKACN
;
A
#
# COMPACT_ATOMS: atom_id res chain seq x y z
N MET A 1 48.37 -38.63 24.05
CA MET A 1 47.24 -39.28 23.34
C MET A 1 46.03 -38.38 23.49
N SER A 2 45.52 -37.87 22.37
CA SER A 2 44.43 -36.89 22.28
C SER A 2 43.13 -37.61 21.88
N PRO A 3 41.97 -37.34 22.49
CA PRO A 3 40.69 -37.75 21.94
C PRO A 3 40.12 -36.66 21.02
N ARG A 4 39.77 -37.13 19.82
CA ARG A 4 39.20 -36.42 18.67
C ARG A 4 37.76 -35.94 18.92
N HIS A 5 37.50 -34.78 18.34
CA HIS A 5 36.23 -34.08 18.14
C HIS A 5 35.08 -34.96 17.62
N LEU A 6 33.84 -34.61 18.01
CA LEU A 6 32.71 -34.56 17.08
C LEU A 6 31.69 -33.53 17.61
N LEU A 7 31.79 -32.28 17.16
CA LEU A 7 30.77 -31.25 17.39
C LEU A 7 29.91 -31.15 16.13
N TRP A 8 28.69 -31.68 16.21
CA TRP A 8 27.63 -31.48 15.22
C TRP A 8 27.14 -30.02 15.31
N LEU A 9 27.45 -29.21 14.29
CA LEU A 9 26.78 -27.93 14.10
C LEU A 9 25.49 -28.15 13.29
N ALA A 10 24.34 -27.99 13.95
CA ALA A 10 23.05 -27.90 13.30
C ALA A 10 22.94 -26.57 12.51
N LEU A 11 22.75 -26.66 11.18
CA LEU A 11 22.39 -25.52 10.36
C LEU A 11 20.93 -25.14 10.62
N LEU A 12 20.70 -24.08 11.40
CA LEU A 12 19.41 -23.40 11.48
C LEU A 12 19.24 -22.50 10.24
N PRO A 13 18.11 -22.57 9.51
CA PRO A 13 17.84 -21.62 8.44
C PRO A 13 17.64 -20.23 9.03
N ALA A 14 18.46 -19.27 8.58
CA ALA A 14 18.38 -17.88 8.98
C ALA A 14 17.08 -17.26 8.45
N VAL A 15 16.07 -17.16 9.30
CA VAL A 15 14.89 -16.32 9.04
C VAL A 15 15.37 -14.87 9.07
N SER A 16 15.45 -14.24 7.90
CA SER A 16 15.79 -12.82 7.80
C SER A 16 14.67 -12.02 8.45
N ALA A 17 14.94 -11.47 9.65
CA ALA A 17 14.03 -10.59 10.36
C ALA A 17 14.01 -9.22 9.65
N PHE A 18 13.07 -9.05 8.74
CA PHE A 18 12.67 -7.71 8.30
C PHE A 18 11.95 -7.04 9.47
N ALA A 19 12.28 -5.77 9.76
CA ALA A 19 11.57 -4.99 10.76
C ALA A 19 10.06 -5.13 10.53
N ALA A 20 9.32 -5.60 11.54
CA ALA A 20 7.91 -5.93 11.40
C ALA A 20 7.12 -4.63 11.27
N GLU A 21 6.81 -4.26 10.03
CA GLU A 21 5.80 -3.25 9.75
C GLU A 21 4.43 -3.79 10.21
N THR A 22 3.62 -2.94 10.84
CA THR A 22 2.27 -3.30 11.29
C THR A 22 1.23 -2.63 10.41
N PRO A 23 0.92 -3.18 9.22
CA PRO A 23 -0.17 -2.67 8.41
C PRO A 23 -1.52 -2.90 9.08
N GLU A 24 -2.49 -2.04 8.78
CA GLU A 24 -3.88 -2.25 9.23
C GLU A 24 -4.50 -3.52 8.61
N LEU A 25 -4.09 -3.88 7.38
CA LEU A 25 -4.51 -5.08 6.69
C LEU A 25 -3.38 -6.11 6.71
N GLN A 26 -3.62 -7.23 7.38
CA GLN A 26 -2.71 -8.37 7.36
C GLN A 26 -3.03 -9.27 6.16
N ARG A 27 -2.07 -9.40 5.23
CA ARG A 27 -2.19 -10.29 4.07
C ARG A 27 -0.99 -11.22 4.00
N ALA A 28 -1.24 -12.46 3.56
CA ALA A 28 -0.15 -13.35 3.15
C ALA A 28 0.50 -12.84 1.86
N ALA A 29 1.72 -13.31 1.57
CA ALA A 29 2.32 -13.08 0.27
C ALA A 29 1.41 -13.66 -0.83
N GLY A 30 1.33 -12.94 -1.96
CA GLY A 30 0.54 -13.37 -3.11
C GLY A 30 1.15 -14.60 -3.80
N THR A 31 0.41 -15.15 -4.76
CA THR A 31 0.94 -16.20 -5.64
C THR A 31 2.09 -15.63 -6.50
N PRO A 32 3.16 -16.40 -6.73
CA PRO A 32 4.25 -15.96 -7.61
C PRO A 32 3.72 -15.60 -9.00
N GLN A 33 4.18 -14.47 -9.53
CA GLN A 33 3.74 -13.96 -10.83
C GLN A 33 4.83 -14.16 -11.89
N ALA A 34 4.43 -14.54 -13.09
CA ALA A 34 5.33 -14.70 -14.22
C ALA A 34 5.82 -13.35 -14.76
N VAL A 35 6.98 -13.35 -15.41
CA VAL A 35 7.47 -12.19 -16.18
C VAL A 35 6.49 -11.89 -17.31
N GLY A 36 6.17 -10.61 -17.51
CA GLY A 36 5.20 -10.13 -18.51
C GLY A 36 3.73 -10.27 -18.11
N ALA A 37 3.42 -10.98 -17.01
CA ALA A 37 2.04 -11.14 -16.54
C ALA A 37 1.61 -9.93 -15.68
N ALA A 38 0.86 -9.02 -16.29
CA ALA A 38 0.23 -7.92 -15.57
C ALA A 38 -0.79 -8.45 -14.56
N HIS A 39 -0.72 -7.94 -13.33
CA HIS A 39 -1.59 -8.35 -12.24
C HIS A 39 -2.08 -7.15 -11.43
N THR A 40 -3.28 -7.28 -10.87
CA THR A 40 -3.83 -6.29 -9.95
C THR A 40 -3.29 -6.53 -8.56
N LEU A 41 -2.72 -5.49 -7.96
CA LEU A 41 -2.24 -5.49 -6.58
C LEU A 41 -3.39 -5.20 -5.61
N ARG A 42 -4.13 -4.12 -5.90
CA ARG A 42 -5.26 -3.67 -5.08
C ARG A 42 -6.15 -2.72 -5.84
N GLN A 43 -7.44 -2.78 -5.58
CA GLN A 43 -8.39 -1.74 -5.96
C GLN A 43 -8.69 -0.86 -4.74
N ILE A 44 -8.81 0.45 -4.97
CA ILE A 44 -9.21 1.45 -3.99
C ILE A 44 -10.44 2.17 -4.58
N PRO A 45 -11.65 1.60 -4.42
CA PRO A 45 -12.87 2.11 -5.04
C PRO A 45 -13.19 3.55 -4.61
N GLU A 46 -12.87 3.93 -3.38
CA GLU A 46 -13.10 5.28 -2.85
C GLU A 46 -12.23 6.32 -3.55
N ALA A 47 -11.04 5.94 -4.00
CA ALA A 47 -10.12 6.81 -4.74
C ALA A 47 -10.22 6.61 -6.26
N CYS A 48 -11.13 5.75 -6.74
CA CYS A 48 -11.25 5.38 -8.15
C CYS A 48 -9.93 4.88 -8.77
N ALA A 49 -9.09 4.23 -7.96
CA ALA A 49 -7.75 3.83 -8.35
C ALA A 49 -7.60 2.31 -8.29
N ARG A 50 -6.85 1.77 -9.24
CA ARG A 50 -6.38 0.38 -9.26
C ARG A 50 -4.86 0.39 -9.36
N LEU A 51 -4.24 -0.32 -8.43
CA LEU A 51 -2.80 -0.55 -8.38
C LEU A 51 -2.50 -1.80 -9.20
N GLU A 52 -1.59 -1.68 -10.15
CA GLU A 52 -1.18 -2.75 -11.05
C GLU A 52 0.33 -2.87 -11.06
N GLY A 53 0.80 -4.07 -11.40
CA GLY A 53 2.20 -4.25 -11.69
C GLY A 53 2.49 -5.47 -12.53
N VAL A 54 3.74 -5.54 -12.98
CA VAL A 54 4.25 -6.60 -13.86
C VAL A 54 5.75 -6.74 -13.67
N PHE A 55 6.23 -7.97 -13.54
CA PHE A 55 7.67 -8.25 -13.62
C PHE A 55 8.11 -8.13 -15.08
N THR A 56 9.18 -7.39 -15.34
CA THR A 56 9.61 -7.05 -16.71
C THR A 56 10.62 -8.04 -17.28
N GLY A 57 11.37 -8.72 -16.42
CA GLY A 57 12.55 -9.50 -16.82
C GLY A 57 13.80 -8.64 -17.08
N GLU A 58 13.70 -7.32 -16.96
CA GLU A 58 14.81 -6.38 -17.16
C GLU A 58 15.49 -6.08 -15.82
N ALA A 59 16.79 -6.36 -15.68
CA ALA A 59 17.52 -6.14 -14.42
C ALA A 59 17.52 -4.66 -13.96
N ALA A 60 17.53 -3.71 -14.90
CA ALA A 60 17.52 -2.27 -14.60
C ALA A 60 16.16 -1.77 -14.07
N GLN A 61 15.06 -2.42 -14.47
CA GLN A 61 13.72 -2.09 -14.00
C GLN A 61 12.92 -3.39 -13.81
N PRO A 62 13.20 -4.19 -12.77
CA PRO A 62 12.64 -5.55 -12.65
C PRO A 62 11.12 -5.61 -12.51
N TYR A 63 10.51 -4.51 -12.07
CA TYR A 63 9.09 -4.41 -11.84
C TYR A 63 8.56 -3.05 -12.30
N LYS A 64 7.52 -3.06 -13.12
CA LYS A 64 6.75 -1.87 -13.50
C LYS A 64 5.52 -1.80 -12.60
N PHE A 65 5.30 -0.64 -12.00
CA PHE A 65 4.17 -0.34 -11.11
C PHE A 65 3.38 0.83 -11.68
N ALA A 66 2.05 0.70 -11.67
CA ALA A 66 1.16 1.74 -12.17
C ALA A 66 -0.05 1.94 -11.25
N VAL A 67 -0.49 3.19 -11.17
CA VAL A 67 -1.77 3.58 -10.59
C VAL A 67 -2.66 3.98 -11.75
N VAL A 68 -3.71 3.20 -12.00
CA VAL A 68 -4.65 3.47 -13.10
C VAL A 68 -6.02 3.82 -12.56
N ARG A 69 -6.79 4.58 -13.32
CA ARG A 69 -8.18 4.88 -12.99
C ARG A 69 -9.02 3.62 -13.20
N THR A 70 -9.88 3.29 -12.24
CA THR A 70 -10.73 2.10 -12.33
C THR A 70 -11.80 2.24 -13.41
N SER A 71 -12.38 3.43 -13.57
CA SER A 71 -13.38 3.78 -14.59
C SER A 71 -13.53 5.29 -14.72
N GLU A 72 -13.82 5.78 -15.92
CA GLU A 72 -14.18 7.19 -16.16
C GLU A 72 -15.40 7.63 -15.33
N GLN A 73 -16.38 6.74 -15.19
CA GLN A 73 -17.64 6.99 -14.47
C GLN A 73 -17.49 6.99 -12.94
N CYS A 74 -16.32 6.61 -12.42
CA CYS A 74 -16.12 6.53 -10.99
C CYS A 74 -16.06 7.93 -10.36
N GLN A 75 -16.84 8.14 -9.31
CA GLN A 75 -16.86 9.38 -8.54
C GLN A 75 -16.03 9.22 -7.25
N PRO A 76 -14.84 9.85 -7.17
CA PRO A 76 -13.94 9.65 -6.04
C PRO A 76 -14.48 10.31 -4.77
N ARG A 77 -14.50 9.54 -3.68
CA ARG A 77 -14.79 9.98 -2.30
C ARG A 77 -13.52 10.16 -1.47
N ALA A 78 -12.38 9.75 -2.03
CA ALA A 78 -11.03 9.91 -1.51
C ALA A 78 -10.10 10.32 -2.65
N ARG A 79 -8.93 10.87 -2.33
CA ARG A 79 -7.91 11.22 -3.33
C ARG A 79 -6.78 10.22 -3.32
N PHE A 80 -6.28 9.86 -4.50
CA PHE A 80 -4.97 9.23 -4.62
C PHE A 80 -3.92 10.32 -4.88
N VAL A 81 -2.83 10.30 -4.13
CA VAL A 81 -1.73 11.25 -4.27
C VAL A 81 -0.41 10.51 -4.44
N GLU A 82 0.48 11.12 -5.23
CA GLU A 82 1.82 10.58 -5.45
C GLU A 82 2.59 10.50 -4.14
N TYR A 83 3.27 9.38 -3.94
CA TYR A 83 3.99 9.10 -2.70
C TYR A 83 5.06 10.14 -2.40
N ASP A 84 5.83 10.56 -3.40
CA ASP A 84 6.93 11.52 -3.21
C ASP A 84 6.43 12.93 -2.83
N LYS A 85 5.19 13.26 -3.19
CA LYS A 85 4.54 14.53 -2.80
C LYS A 85 3.90 14.43 -1.42
N ALA A 86 3.28 13.30 -1.10
CA ALA A 86 2.60 13.07 0.16
C ALA A 86 3.58 12.81 1.32
N GLN A 87 4.67 12.09 1.03
CA GLN A 87 5.67 11.62 1.98
C GLN A 87 5.03 11.07 3.27
N PRO A 88 4.20 10.02 3.14
CA PRO A 88 3.37 9.54 4.23
C PRO A 88 4.21 8.98 5.37
N SER A 89 3.81 9.31 6.59
CA SER A 89 4.38 8.77 7.82
C SER A 89 3.36 8.83 8.95
N GLU A 90 3.53 7.97 9.95
CA GLU A 90 2.67 7.95 11.14
C GLU A 90 2.70 9.29 11.89
N ALA A 91 3.87 9.93 11.97
CA ALA A 91 4.04 11.26 12.56
C ALA A 91 3.22 12.35 11.83
N LYS A 92 2.91 12.16 10.55
CA LYS A 92 2.05 13.05 9.76
C LYS A 92 0.58 12.60 9.73
N GLY A 93 0.20 11.66 10.60
CA GLY A 93 -1.17 11.14 10.70
C GLY A 93 -1.55 10.11 9.63
N TRP A 94 -0.61 9.66 8.80
CA TRP A 94 -0.85 8.57 7.87
C TRP A 94 -0.81 7.23 8.59
N LYS A 95 -1.62 6.30 8.13
CA LYS A 95 -1.59 4.91 8.61
C LYS A 95 -1.09 4.01 7.49
N LEU A 96 -0.16 3.11 7.82
CA LEU A 96 0.23 2.05 6.90
C LEU A 96 -0.97 1.12 6.76
N ASN A 97 -1.66 1.20 5.65
CA ASN A 97 -2.90 0.49 5.47
C ASN A 97 -2.64 -0.96 5.02
N ASP A 98 -1.61 -1.19 4.23
CA ASP A 98 -1.39 -2.47 3.57
C ASP A 98 0.05 -2.64 3.10
N VAL A 99 0.53 -3.89 3.12
CA VAL A 99 1.82 -4.29 2.54
C VAL A 99 1.58 -5.49 1.65
N ILE A 100 1.61 -5.26 0.34
CA ILE A 100 1.35 -6.28 -0.68
C ILE A 100 2.69 -6.82 -1.15
N ARG A 101 2.90 -8.13 -0.98
CA ARG A 101 4.12 -8.83 -1.39
C ARG A 101 3.80 -9.75 -2.55
N VAL A 102 4.46 -9.52 -3.69
CA VAL A 102 4.30 -10.33 -4.91
C VAL A 102 5.63 -11.00 -5.24
N PRO A 103 5.74 -12.34 -5.08
CA PRO A 103 6.94 -13.07 -5.47
C PRO A 103 7.10 -13.11 -7.00
N ASN A 104 8.35 -13.08 -7.47
CA ASN A 104 8.68 -13.30 -8.88
C ASN A 104 8.79 -14.82 -9.14
N ALA A 105 7.97 -15.36 -10.04
CA ALA A 105 8.01 -16.79 -10.39
C ALA A 105 9.32 -17.21 -11.08
N ALA A 106 9.96 -16.30 -11.82
CA ALA A 106 11.24 -16.56 -12.47
C ALA A 106 12.44 -16.34 -11.53
N CYS A 107 12.24 -15.66 -10.39
CA CYS A 107 13.29 -15.32 -9.44
C CYS A 107 12.76 -15.40 -8.00
N PRO A 108 12.70 -16.59 -7.38
CA PRO A 108 12.10 -16.76 -6.05
C PRO A 108 12.76 -15.96 -4.92
N ALA A 109 14.01 -15.53 -5.12
CA ALA A 109 14.74 -14.66 -4.18
C ALA A 109 14.37 -13.16 -4.32
N GLN A 110 13.50 -12.80 -5.26
CA GLN A 110 13.05 -11.44 -5.56
C GLN A 110 11.53 -11.33 -5.42
N GLN A 111 11.07 -10.21 -4.86
CA GLN A 111 9.65 -9.88 -4.77
C GLN A 111 9.44 -8.38 -4.95
N ALA A 112 8.27 -8.01 -5.48
CA ALA A 112 7.80 -6.63 -5.44
C ALA A 112 7.01 -6.42 -4.15
N VAL A 113 7.29 -5.31 -3.45
CA VAL A 113 6.64 -4.95 -2.20
C VAL A 113 6.01 -3.58 -2.35
N VAL A 114 4.68 -3.53 -2.23
CA VAL A 114 3.90 -2.31 -2.37
C VAL A 114 3.29 -1.94 -1.02
N ARG A 115 3.66 -0.76 -0.52
CA ARG A 115 3.16 -0.19 0.73
C ARG A 115 2.09 0.82 0.41
N VAL A 116 0.87 0.59 0.88
CA VAL A 116 -0.26 1.49 0.70
C VAL A 116 -0.52 2.22 2.02
N TRP A 117 -0.55 3.54 1.95
CA TRP A 117 -0.82 4.42 3.07
C TRP A 117 -2.19 5.05 2.91
N ARG A 118 -2.87 5.27 4.03
CA ARG A 118 -4.10 6.07 4.07
C ARG A 118 -4.00 7.18 5.09
N MET A 119 -4.47 8.36 4.74
CA MET A 119 -4.74 9.45 5.67
C MET A 119 -6.24 9.44 5.95
N PRO A 120 -6.66 8.99 7.14
CA PRO A 120 -8.05 9.10 7.53
C PRO A 120 -8.41 10.57 7.77
N VAL A 121 -9.67 10.92 7.54
CA VAL A 121 -10.24 12.18 7.97
C VAL A 121 -11.27 11.86 9.05
N THR A 122 -11.21 12.57 10.17
CA THR A 122 -12.21 12.43 11.23
C THR A 122 -13.32 13.42 10.94
N THR A 123 -14.38 12.97 10.27
CA THR A 123 -15.62 13.73 10.20
C THR A 123 -16.43 13.43 11.46
N LYS A 124 -16.34 14.31 12.46
CA LYS A 124 -17.29 14.28 13.59
C LYS A 124 -18.54 15.03 13.13
N PRO A 125 -19.71 14.37 13.01
CA PRO A 125 -20.94 15.08 12.70
C PRO A 125 -21.26 16.05 13.84
N GLU A 126 -21.50 17.32 13.51
CA GLU A 126 -21.99 18.28 14.50
C GLU A 126 -23.42 17.89 14.86
N LEU A 127 -23.64 17.59 16.13
CA LEU A 127 -24.95 17.26 16.66
C LEU A 127 -25.66 18.58 17.01
N ASP A 128 -26.92 18.70 16.61
CA ASP A 128 -27.76 19.83 16.97
C ASP A 128 -28.07 19.84 18.48
N GLY A 129 -28.78 20.86 18.96
CA GLY A 129 -29.16 20.99 20.38
C GLY A 129 -30.03 19.85 20.93
N GLN A 130 -30.46 18.91 20.08
CA GLN A 130 -31.20 17.70 20.45
C GLN A 130 -30.33 16.42 20.32
N GLY A 131 -29.04 16.56 20.05
CA GLY A 131 -28.12 15.44 19.88
C GLY A 131 -28.24 14.73 18.52
N GLN A 132 -28.88 15.33 17.52
CA GLN A 132 -29.07 14.74 16.18
C GLN A 132 -28.16 15.41 15.15
N SER A 133 -27.56 14.62 14.25
CA SER A 133 -26.77 15.18 13.14
C SER A 133 -27.70 15.67 12.02
N ARG A 134 -27.91 16.98 11.88
CA ARG A 134 -28.65 17.58 10.77
C ARG A 134 -27.70 18.28 9.80
N ILE A 135 -27.43 17.66 8.65
CA ILE A 135 -26.64 18.28 7.57
C ILE A 135 -27.62 18.93 6.60
N TYR A 136 -27.63 20.27 6.54
CA TYR A 136 -28.39 21.01 5.53
C TYR A 136 -27.59 21.09 4.23
N LEU A 137 -28.21 20.69 3.13
CA LEU A 137 -27.58 20.66 1.79
C LEU A 137 -27.15 22.06 1.35
N GLU A 138 -27.88 23.08 1.78
CA GLU A 138 -27.64 24.51 1.54
C GLU A 138 -26.39 25.00 2.25
N ASP A 139 -26.16 24.56 3.49
CA ASP A 139 -24.97 24.95 4.26
C ASP A 139 -23.72 24.22 3.76
N ALA A 140 -23.85 22.95 3.36
CA ALA A 140 -22.79 22.23 2.66
C ALA A 140 -22.40 22.94 1.34
N LYS A 141 -23.38 23.43 0.57
CA LYS A 141 -23.14 24.22 -0.65
C LYS A 141 -22.45 25.56 -0.34
N LYS A 142 -22.87 26.28 0.70
CA LYS A 142 -22.23 27.54 1.12
C LYS A 142 -20.79 27.32 1.60
N GLN A 143 -20.53 26.26 2.36
CA GLN A 143 -19.18 25.91 2.82
C GLN A 143 -18.26 25.55 1.65
N ALA A 144 -18.75 24.77 0.69
CA ALA A 144 -18.01 24.47 -0.53
C ALA A 144 -17.72 25.73 -1.36
N ALA A 145 -18.71 26.63 -1.52
CA ALA A 145 -18.55 27.91 -2.21
C ALA A 145 -17.57 28.87 -1.51
N ALA A 146 -17.49 28.80 -0.18
CA ALA A 146 -16.54 29.55 0.65
C ALA A 146 -15.12 28.96 0.66
N GLY A 147 -14.82 27.97 -0.18
CA GLY A 147 -13.51 27.32 -0.25
C GLY A 147 -13.19 26.43 0.95
N LYS A 148 -14.16 26.18 1.85
CA LYS A 148 -14.05 25.17 2.91
C LYS A 148 -14.33 23.80 2.29
N ILE A 149 -13.36 23.30 1.54
CA ILE A 149 -13.41 21.97 0.94
C ILE A 149 -13.37 20.96 2.08
N ALA A 150 -14.40 20.11 2.17
CA ALA A 150 -14.42 19.00 3.10
C ALA A 150 -13.14 18.18 2.93
N GLN A 151 -12.39 17.96 4.01
CA GLN A 151 -11.23 17.09 3.96
C GLN A 151 -11.71 15.69 3.59
N VAL A 152 -11.23 15.16 2.48
CA VAL A 152 -11.51 13.79 2.03
C VAL A 152 -10.33 12.89 2.40
N PRO A 153 -10.57 11.60 2.67
CA PRO A 153 -9.47 10.65 2.88
C PRO A 153 -8.48 10.68 1.72
N MET A 154 -7.22 10.43 2.01
CA MET A 154 -6.16 10.36 1.00
C MET A 154 -5.47 9.01 1.03
N PHE A 155 -5.02 8.55 -0.13
CA PHE A 155 -4.23 7.34 -0.32
C PHE A 155 -2.94 7.67 -1.06
N ALA A 156 -1.86 6.96 -0.71
CA ALA A 156 -0.60 6.99 -1.43
C ALA A 156 -0.02 5.58 -1.46
N ALA A 157 0.75 5.22 -2.49
CA ALA A 157 1.42 3.93 -2.55
C ALA A 157 2.86 4.07 -3.02
N GLN A 158 3.75 3.28 -2.43
CA GLN A 158 5.13 3.13 -2.86
C GLN A 158 5.39 1.68 -3.24
N MET A 159 6.08 1.47 -4.36
CA MET A 159 6.60 0.16 -4.75
C MET A 159 8.12 0.13 -4.59
N LYS A 160 8.64 -0.97 -4.05
CA LYS A 160 10.06 -1.32 -4.06
C LYS A 160 10.23 -2.78 -4.45
N VAL A 161 11.33 -3.10 -5.11
CA VAL A 161 11.77 -4.49 -5.29
C VAL A 161 12.65 -4.85 -4.08
N GLU A 162 12.30 -5.95 -3.40
CA GLU A 162 13.05 -6.49 -2.26
C GLU A 162 13.65 -7.86 -2.64
N GLY A 163 14.78 -8.20 -2.03
CA GLY A 163 15.48 -9.46 -2.27
C GLY A 163 16.70 -9.33 -3.17
N LYS A 164 17.26 -10.47 -3.60
CA LYS A 164 18.46 -10.51 -4.44
C LYS A 164 18.07 -10.45 -5.91
N ALA A 165 18.85 -9.75 -6.72
CA ALA A 165 18.74 -9.87 -8.17
C ALA A 165 19.06 -11.31 -8.60
N CYS A 166 18.33 -11.82 -9.57
CA CYS A 166 18.71 -13.06 -10.25
C CYS A 166 19.59 -12.72 -11.45
N ASN A 167 20.74 -13.40 -11.54
CA ASN A 167 21.68 -13.35 -12.66
C ASN A 167 21.39 -14.49 -13.62
#